data_AF-A0AAN7VIJ6-F1
#
_entry.id   AF-A0AAN7VIJ6-F1
#
_cell.length_a   1.000
_cell.length_b   1.000
_cell.length_c   1.000
_cell.angle_alpha   90.00
_cell.angle_beta   90.00
_cell.angle_gamma   90.00
#
_symmetry.space_group_name_H-M   'P 1'
#
loop_
_entity.id
_entity.type
_entity.pdbx_description
1 polymer ?
#
loop_
_entity_poly.entity_id
_entity_poly.type
_entity_poly.pdbx_seq_one_letter_code
_entity_poly.pdbx_strand_id
1 'polypeptide(L)'
;MLIQVGPNRPWLLNYYQKVPHPRTLACVEELLYYGFVPLITDFHMIIKHNDIVGMDFTFFRNGYKYHTRFDDHASVSIESIQHVGDNLLILIQELANAPELKPLAQTVDNVVFYDVFELFVIHCTATHAGLIHCTVFVLSIALALRSFHNFGLRLCRQSLIYLGLMSSAITVGWFTAAIFIAIEALIIDAFEYNLSWYNNRLIIFGLYVIPTNICIFSVTLIFNYFNDKNLFTIGARTQIQLHLLRLIWTIVLIIGTFVHFRFMYVVLIPIIFQMFAFGLIELFSISRTMKKWLIVYVLGMVLPTMFLMQHALQIIIIFISVYGRLGPDKNSEVRLGILVVVLTILTISYYMPLITLVRKPMALVMTLTLMFVIYVIILMTPFGFPYSGNPESPAPQRYYIYHMKRIFRNDSNEIFKNDSGFYLLNSDRNSPNNLKKYITELSDTKSLSEDCDRSLFCGLPIVNTKIIPIL
;
A
#
# COMPACT_ATOMS: atom_id res chain seq x y z
N MET A 1 -14.86 8.74 -1.31
CA MET A 1 -14.55 7.33 -0.97
C MET A 1 -14.96 7.11 0.46
N LEU A 2 -15.69 6.03 0.75
CA LEU A 2 -15.99 5.61 2.12
C LEU A 2 -14.71 5.10 2.78
N ILE A 3 -14.37 5.63 3.96
CA ILE A 3 -13.13 5.31 4.67
C ILE A 3 -13.34 4.76 6.07
N GLN A 4 -14.46 5.05 6.69
CA GLN A 4 -14.84 4.50 7.98
C GLN A 4 -16.34 4.27 7.99
N VAL A 5 -16.77 3.17 8.59
CA VAL A 5 -18.17 2.92 8.93
C VAL A 5 -18.24 2.84 10.45
N GLY A 6 -19.31 3.40 11.01
CA GLY A 6 -19.52 3.45 12.46
C GLY A 6 -19.29 2.08 13.11
N PRO A 7 -18.60 2.04 14.26
CA PRO A 7 -18.16 0.79 14.86
C PRO A 7 -19.35 -0.11 15.15
N ASN A 8 -19.18 -1.41 14.90
CA ASN A 8 -20.16 -2.45 15.24
C ASN A 8 -21.55 -2.30 14.57
N ARG A 9 -21.65 -1.53 13.47
CA ARG A 9 -22.90 -1.34 12.70
C ARG A 9 -22.77 -1.82 11.26
N PRO A 10 -22.63 -3.14 11.03
CA PRO A 10 -22.52 -3.75 9.70
C PRO A 10 -23.65 -3.33 8.75
N TRP A 11 -24.85 -3.16 9.30
CA TRP A 11 -26.07 -2.90 8.53
C TRP A 11 -26.00 -1.62 7.68
N LEU A 12 -25.18 -0.65 8.05
CA LEU A 12 -24.97 0.58 7.26
C LEU A 12 -24.49 0.25 5.84
N LEU A 13 -23.69 -0.81 5.69
CA LEU A 13 -23.19 -1.26 4.38
C LEU A 13 -24.29 -1.86 3.49
N ASN A 14 -25.41 -2.34 4.08
CA ASN A 14 -26.57 -2.80 3.31
C ASN A 14 -27.24 -1.67 2.52
N TYR A 15 -27.09 -0.43 2.99
CA TYR A 15 -27.58 0.76 2.34
C TYR A 15 -26.52 1.35 1.41
N TYR A 16 -25.25 1.36 1.83
CA TYR A 16 -24.16 1.86 0.99
C TYR A 16 -23.97 1.05 -0.31
N GLN A 17 -24.21 -0.26 -0.30
CA GLN A 17 -24.12 -1.08 -1.52
C GLN A 17 -25.12 -0.67 -2.62
N LYS A 18 -26.16 0.11 -2.30
CA LYS A 18 -27.19 0.55 -3.26
C LYS A 18 -26.83 1.85 -3.98
N VAL A 19 -25.77 2.54 -3.55
CA VAL A 19 -25.36 3.81 -4.18
C VAL A 19 -24.86 3.56 -5.61
N PRO A 20 -25.06 4.50 -6.54
CA PRO A 20 -24.72 4.32 -7.96
C PRO A 20 -23.22 4.28 -8.25
N HIS A 21 -22.39 4.93 -7.43
CA HIS A 21 -20.94 5.06 -7.64
C HIS A 21 -20.16 4.64 -6.39
N PRO A 22 -20.24 3.35 -5.98
CA PRO A 22 -19.61 2.90 -4.74
C PRO A 22 -18.09 2.93 -4.84
N ARG A 23 -17.44 3.53 -3.83
CA ARG A 23 -15.98 3.54 -3.72
C ARG A 23 -15.53 3.37 -2.29
N THR A 24 -14.84 2.28 -1.97
CA THR A 24 -14.51 1.92 -0.59
C THR A 24 -13.37 0.90 -0.47
N LEU A 25 -12.51 1.08 0.55
CA LEU A 25 -11.47 0.12 0.93
C LEU A 25 -11.46 -0.07 2.44
N ALA A 26 -11.81 -1.26 2.95
CA ALA A 26 -11.58 -1.58 4.36
C ALA A 26 -10.10 -1.46 4.77
N CYS A 27 -9.16 -1.66 3.83
CA CYS A 27 -7.73 -1.48 4.09
C CYS A 27 -7.41 -0.03 4.50
N VAL A 28 -8.08 0.97 3.94
CA VAL A 28 -7.87 2.38 4.32
C VAL A 28 -8.32 2.62 5.75
N GLU A 29 -9.47 2.04 6.15
CA GLU A 29 -9.95 2.11 7.53
C GLU A 29 -8.93 1.52 8.52
N GLU A 30 -8.35 0.37 8.20
CA GLU A 30 -7.32 -0.27 9.05
C GLU A 30 -6.03 0.54 9.09
N LEU A 31 -5.60 1.11 7.96
CA LEU A 31 -4.43 1.99 7.92
C LEU A 31 -4.62 3.27 8.74
N LEU A 32 -5.85 3.79 8.81
CA LEU A 32 -6.22 4.90 9.69
C LEU A 32 -6.18 4.45 11.16
N TYR A 33 -6.78 3.30 11.47
CA TYR A 33 -6.83 2.74 12.82
C TYR A 33 -5.43 2.47 13.40
N TYR A 34 -4.52 1.91 12.60
CA TYR A 34 -3.13 1.66 13.01
C TYR A 34 -2.23 2.91 12.92
N GLY A 35 -2.75 4.06 12.50
CA GLY A 35 -2.01 5.32 12.45
C GLY A 35 -0.97 5.43 11.32
N PHE A 36 -1.05 4.58 10.30
CA PHE A 36 -0.20 4.69 9.11
C PHE A 36 -0.57 5.90 8.25
N VAL A 37 -1.86 6.24 8.24
CA VAL A 37 -2.38 7.46 7.60
C VAL A 37 -2.73 8.44 8.72
N PRO A 38 -2.04 9.58 8.85
CA PRO A 38 -2.26 10.56 9.92
C PRO A 38 -3.49 11.45 9.62
N LEU A 39 -4.63 10.83 9.32
CA LEU A 39 -5.91 11.51 9.10
C LEU A 39 -6.80 11.25 10.31
N ILE A 40 -7.22 12.35 10.94
CA ILE A 40 -8.24 12.36 11.99
C ILE A 40 -9.31 13.33 11.50
N THR A 41 -10.51 12.81 11.27
CA THR A 41 -11.70 13.58 10.90
C THR A 41 -12.54 13.85 12.15
N ASP A 42 -13.49 14.77 12.05
CA ASP A 42 -14.45 15.01 13.15
C ASP A 42 -15.26 13.74 13.48
N PHE A 43 -15.47 12.87 12.48
CA PHE A 43 -16.13 11.59 12.66
C PHE A 43 -15.42 10.71 13.71
N HIS A 44 -14.09 10.68 13.72
CA HIS A 44 -13.31 9.95 14.73
C HIS A 44 -13.64 10.42 16.15
N MET A 45 -13.78 11.74 16.36
CA MET A 45 -14.13 12.29 17.66
C MET A 45 -15.58 11.98 18.04
N ILE A 46 -16.49 12.03 17.05
CA ILE A 46 -17.92 11.74 17.24
C ILE A 46 -18.12 10.29 17.71
N ILE A 47 -17.52 9.30 17.05
CA ILE A 47 -17.67 7.88 17.39
C ILE A 47 -16.94 7.49 18.68
N LYS A 48 -15.86 8.22 19.04
CA LYS A 48 -15.07 7.92 20.23
C LYS A 48 -15.77 8.38 21.51
N HIS A 49 -16.54 9.45 21.44
CA HIS A 49 -17.14 10.10 22.61
C HIS A 49 -18.66 9.99 22.67
N ASN A 50 -19.32 9.53 21.61
CA ASN A 50 -20.77 9.32 21.58
C ASN A 50 -21.09 7.96 20.96
N ASP A 51 -22.23 7.38 21.32
CA ASP A 51 -22.80 6.19 20.66
C ASP A 51 -23.47 6.54 19.32
N ILE A 52 -22.81 7.37 18.52
CA ILE A 52 -23.30 7.82 17.21
C ILE A 52 -22.72 6.91 16.13
N VAL A 53 -23.60 6.50 15.22
CA VAL A 53 -23.29 5.62 14.10
C VAL A 53 -23.35 6.43 12.81
N GLY A 54 -22.48 6.14 11.86
CA GLY A 54 -22.44 6.89 10.60
C GLY A 54 -21.41 6.36 9.62
N MET A 55 -21.12 7.15 8.60
CA MET A 55 -20.13 6.83 7.57
C MET A 55 -19.25 8.05 7.34
N ASP A 56 -17.94 7.82 7.21
CA ASP A 56 -16.97 8.87 6.90
C ASP A 56 -16.50 8.74 5.45
N PHE A 57 -16.57 9.86 4.73
CA PHE A 57 -16.22 9.94 3.32
C PHE A 57 -15.13 10.99 3.10
N THR A 58 -14.11 10.65 2.33
CA THR A 58 -13.05 11.60 1.98
C THR A 58 -12.59 11.47 0.53
N PHE A 59 -11.92 12.52 0.06
CA PHE A 59 -11.21 12.56 -1.22
C PHE A 59 -9.71 12.39 -0.99
N PHE A 60 -9.09 11.44 -1.70
CA PHE A 60 -7.65 11.18 -1.57
C PHE A 60 -6.83 11.54 -2.82
N ARG A 61 -7.49 11.83 -3.93
CA ARG A 61 -6.79 12.18 -5.17
C ARG A 61 -6.13 13.54 -5.01
N ASN A 62 -4.91 13.68 -5.53
CA ASN A 62 -4.11 14.91 -5.50
C ASN A 62 -3.92 15.44 -4.08
N GLY A 63 -3.76 14.54 -3.10
CA GLY A 63 -3.62 14.94 -1.71
C GLY A 63 -2.60 16.05 -1.52
N TYR A 64 -1.48 16.07 -2.26
CA TYR A 64 -0.42 17.11 -2.19
C TYR A 64 -0.92 18.57 -2.31
N LYS A 65 -2.13 18.80 -2.82
CA LYS A 65 -2.79 20.13 -2.84
C LYS A 65 -3.35 20.55 -1.48
N TYR A 66 -3.76 19.60 -0.65
CA TYR A 66 -4.40 19.81 0.65
C TYR A 66 -3.64 20.79 1.54
N HIS A 67 -4.33 21.77 2.14
CA HIS A 67 -3.73 22.84 2.96
C HIS A 67 -2.67 23.66 2.20
N THR A 68 -2.88 23.93 0.91
CA THR A 68 -2.05 24.83 0.13
C THR A 68 -2.94 25.76 -0.71
N ARG A 69 -2.36 26.80 -1.30
CA ARG A 69 -3.08 27.67 -2.24
C ARG A 69 -3.66 26.95 -3.46
N PHE A 70 -3.18 25.73 -3.74
CA PHE A 70 -3.67 24.89 -4.84
C PHE A 70 -4.90 24.07 -4.46
N ASP A 71 -5.35 24.12 -3.20
CA ASP A 71 -6.59 23.49 -2.74
C ASP A 71 -7.79 24.39 -3.09
N ASP A 72 -8.14 24.43 -4.37
CA ASP A 72 -9.15 25.32 -4.93
C ASP A 72 -10.29 24.56 -5.60
N HIS A 73 -11.34 25.29 -6.00
CA HIS A 73 -12.51 24.73 -6.68
C HIS A 73 -12.16 23.98 -7.98
N ALA A 74 -11.09 24.39 -8.69
CA ALA A 74 -10.62 23.73 -9.91
C ALA A 74 -9.96 22.36 -9.63
N SER A 75 -9.62 22.07 -8.37
CA SER A 75 -8.96 20.83 -7.98
C SER A 75 -9.90 19.65 -7.77
N VAL A 76 -11.20 19.90 -7.69
CA VAL A 76 -12.25 18.86 -7.61
C VAL A 76 -13.07 18.90 -8.90
N SER A 77 -13.17 17.76 -9.59
CA SER A 77 -13.91 17.70 -10.85
C SER A 77 -15.42 17.74 -10.61
N ILE A 78 -16.18 18.27 -11.57
CA ILE A 78 -17.65 18.34 -11.47
C ILE A 78 -18.28 16.94 -11.36
N GLU A 79 -17.68 15.94 -12.02
CA GLU A 79 -18.13 14.55 -11.95
C GLU A 79 -17.92 13.98 -10.55
N SER A 80 -16.84 14.36 -9.86
CA SER A 80 -16.60 13.93 -8.48
C SER A 80 -17.65 14.50 -7.53
N ILE A 81 -18.06 15.76 -7.74
CA ILE A 81 -19.13 16.40 -6.98
C ILE A 81 -20.48 15.73 -7.28
N GLN A 82 -20.78 15.49 -8.57
CA GLN A 82 -22.00 14.84 -9.01
C GLN A 82 -22.13 13.42 -8.42
N HIS A 83 -21.09 12.59 -8.54
CA HIS A 83 -21.10 11.23 -8.00
C HIS A 83 -21.30 11.21 -6.47
N VAL A 84 -20.73 12.18 -5.74
CA VAL A 84 -20.98 12.30 -4.30
C VAL A 84 -22.43 12.69 -4.03
N GLY A 85 -22.97 13.64 -4.78
CA GLY A 85 -24.39 14.02 -4.70
C GLY A 85 -25.33 12.85 -4.96
N ASP A 86 -25.11 12.10 -6.05
CA ASP A 86 -25.91 10.94 -6.43
C ASP A 86 -25.85 9.85 -5.37
N ASN A 87 -24.65 9.56 -4.85
CA ASN A 87 -24.48 8.60 -3.76
C ASN A 87 -25.17 9.03 -2.48
N LEU A 88 -25.01 10.29 -2.07
CA LEU A 88 -25.61 10.83 -0.85
C LEU A 88 -27.14 10.87 -0.94
N LEU A 89 -27.69 11.24 -2.10
CA LEU A 89 -29.14 11.29 -2.30
C LEU A 89 -29.76 9.91 -2.08
N ILE A 90 -29.23 8.88 -2.75
CA ILE A 90 -29.71 7.50 -2.59
C ILE A 90 -29.51 7.03 -1.15
N LEU A 91 -28.33 7.26 -0.57
CA LEU A 91 -28.03 6.83 0.79
C LEU A 91 -28.98 7.48 1.82
N ILE A 92 -29.28 8.77 1.69
CA ILE A 92 -30.21 9.48 2.60
C ILE A 92 -31.63 8.94 2.43
N GLN A 93 -32.11 8.73 1.20
CA GLN A 93 -33.44 8.17 0.95
C GLN A 93 -33.61 6.77 1.54
N GLU A 94 -32.58 5.94 1.38
CA GLU A 94 -32.53 4.58 1.91
C GLU A 94 -32.47 4.56 3.43
N LEU A 95 -31.58 5.37 4.04
CA LEU A 95 -31.46 5.47 5.48
C LEU A 95 -32.69 6.09 6.14
N ALA A 96 -33.36 7.05 5.51
CA ALA A 96 -34.58 7.67 6.05
C ALA A 96 -35.71 6.65 6.30
N ASN A 97 -35.68 5.53 5.57
CA ASN A 97 -36.66 4.45 5.67
C ASN A 97 -36.11 3.21 6.43
N ALA A 98 -34.89 3.28 6.97
CA ALA A 98 -34.24 2.14 7.60
C ALA A 98 -34.90 1.77 8.94
N PRO A 99 -35.45 0.55 9.09
CA PRO A 99 -36.03 0.11 10.35
C PRO A 99 -34.99 0.03 11.48
N GLU A 100 -33.71 -0.21 11.15
CA GLU A 100 -32.61 -0.34 12.12
C GLU A 100 -32.30 0.97 12.87
N LEU A 101 -32.83 2.12 12.41
CA LEU A 101 -32.75 3.40 13.12
C LEU A 101 -33.67 3.47 14.35
N LYS A 102 -34.56 2.48 14.56
CA LYS A 102 -35.48 2.43 15.71
C LYS A 102 -35.52 1.01 16.30
N PRO A 103 -35.36 0.80 17.62
CA PRO A 103 -34.21 1.11 18.47
C PRO A 103 -32.94 0.37 18.00
N LEU A 104 -31.75 0.84 18.40
CA LEU A 104 -30.44 0.30 17.98
C LEU A 104 -30.34 -1.23 18.23
N ALA A 105 -30.67 -2.03 17.22
CA ALA A 105 -30.56 -3.49 17.28
C ALA A 105 -29.12 -3.88 17.64
N GLN A 106 -28.94 -4.91 18.47
CA GLN A 106 -27.64 -5.28 19.02
C GLN A 106 -26.58 -5.57 17.94
N THR A 107 -25.38 -5.13 18.29
CA THR A 107 -24.09 -5.28 17.61
C THR A 107 -23.60 -6.72 17.65
N VAL A 108 -23.20 -7.30 16.52
CA VAL A 108 -22.11 -8.29 16.50
C VAL A 108 -21.42 -8.28 15.13
N ASP A 109 -20.09 -8.33 15.16
CA ASP A 109 -19.11 -8.51 14.09
C ASP A 109 -18.56 -7.26 13.38
N ASN A 110 -17.22 -7.21 13.37
CA ASN A 110 -16.43 -6.43 12.41
C ASN A 110 -16.79 -6.86 10.98
N VAL A 111 -16.85 -5.91 10.06
CA VAL A 111 -17.18 -6.18 8.65
C VAL A 111 -15.97 -6.00 7.76
N VAL A 112 -15.81 -6.93 6.83
CA VAL A 112 -14.92 -6.78 5.69
C VAL A 112 -15.73 -6.18 4.55
N PHE A 113 -15.27 -5.06 3.98
CA PHE A 113 -15.92 -4.43 2.83
C PHE A 113 -14.91 -3.87 1.84
N TYR A 114 -15.23 -3.97 0.55
CA TYR A 114 -14.40 -3.43 -0.53
C TYR A 114 -15.24 -3.27 -1.80
N ASP A 115 -14.89 -2.29 -2.64
CA ASP A 115 -15.46 -2.20 -3.98
C ASP A 115 -14.73 -3.10 -4.97
N VAL A 116 -15.46 -3.54 -6.01
CA VAL A 116 -14.89 -4.23 -7.17
C VAL A 116 -15.05 -3.32 -8.38
N PHE A 117 -13.93 -2.75 -8.86
CA PHE A 117 -13.90 -1.84 -10.02
C PHE A 117 -14.85 -0.64 -9.91
N GLU A 118 -15.18 -0.18 -8.71
CA GLU A 118 -16.18 0.88 -8.47
C GLU A 118 -17.60 0.52 -9.01
N LEU A 119 -17.86 -0.75 -9.33
CA LEU A 119 -19.12 -1.23 -9.89
C LEU A 119 -20.12 -1.66 -8.81
N PHE A 120 -19.63 -2.31 -7.76
CA PHE A 120 -20.44 -2.78 -6.63
C PHE A 120 -19.57 -2.99 -5.39
N VAL A 121 -20.22 -3.03 -4.22
CA VAL A 121 -19.57 -3.30 -2.92
C VAL A 121 -19.81 -4.75 -2.54
N ILE A 122 -18.74 -5.43 -2.11
CA ILE A 122 -18.86 -6.69 -1.38
C ILE A 122 -18.69 -6.36 0.10
N HIS A 123 -19.60 -6.86 0.94
CA HIS A 123 -19.45 -6.80 2.39
C HIS A 123 -19.85 -8.14 3.02
N CYS A 124 -19.13 -8.55 4.06
CA CYS A 124 -19.44 -9.75 4.84
C CYS A 124 -18.91 -9.62 6.28
N THR A 125 -19.54 -10.32 7.22
CA THR A 125 -19.05 -10.33 8.60
C THR A 125 -17.70 -11.04 8.69
N ALA A 126 -16.86 -10.64 9.64
CA ALA A 126 -15.54 -11.24 9.85
C ALA A 126 -15.64 -12.76 10.11
N THR A 127 -16.70 -13.23 10.76
CA THR A 127 -16.98 -14.65 10.97
C THR A 127 -17.18 -15.40 9.65
N HIS A 128 -18.02 -14.86 8.76
CA HIS A 128 -18.25 -15.45 7.44
C HIS A 128 -17.00 -15.40 6.57
N ALA A 129 -16.24 -14.29 6.60
CA ALA A 129 -14.96 -14.19 5.93
C ALA A 129 -13.98 -15.27 6.43
N GLY A 130 -13.89 -15.46 7.75
CA GLY A 130 -13.06 -16.50 8.36
C GLY A 130 -13.44 -17.92 7.92
N LEU A 131 -14.74 -18.23 7.83
CA LEU A 131 -15.21 -19.50 7.30
C LEU A 131 -14.77 -19.72 5.85
N ILE A 132 -14.94 -18.69 4.99
CA ILE A 132 -14.47 -18.73 3.59
C ILE A 132 -12.96 -18.97 3.54
N HIS A 133 -12.17 -18.28 4.37
CA HIS A 133 -10.71 -18.45 4.42
C HIS A 133 -10.32 -19.88 4.81
N CYS A 134 -10.99 -20.47 5.82
CA CYS A 134 -10.77 -21.87 6.22
C CYS A 134 -11.13 -22.86 5.10
N THR A 135 -12.26 -22.65 4.42
CA THR A 135 -12.65 -23.49 3.27
C THR A 135 -11.62 -23.39 2.14
N VAL A 136 -11.19 -22.18 1.79
CA VAL A 136 -10.15 -21.93 0.77
C VAL A 136 -8.83 -22.58 1.15
N PHE A 137 -8.45 -22.55 2.44
CA PHE A 137 -7.24 -23.22 2.93
C PHE A 137 -7.27 -24.73 2.68
N VAL A 138 -8.35 -25.40 3.07
CA VAL A 138 -8.49 -26.85 2.86
C VAL A 138 -8.49 -27.21 1.37
N LEU A 139 -9.25 -26.48 0.55
CA LEU A 139 -9.31 -26.71 -0.89
C LEU A 139 -7.97 -26.43 -1.59
N SER A 140 -7.26 -25.38 -1.18
CA SER A 140 -5.94 -25.01 -1.71
C SER A 140 -4.92 -26.12 -1.45
N ILE A 141 -4.95 -26.73 -0.27
CA ILE A 141 -4.08 -27.87 0.07
C ILE A 141 -4.49 -29.10 -0.74
N ALA A 142 -5.78 -29.46 -0.76
CA ALA A 142 -6.27 -30.64 -1.46
C ALA A 142 -5.91 -30.61 -2.96
N LEU A 143 -6.13 -29.47 -3.61
CA LEU A 143 -5.79 -29.27 -5.02
C LEU A 143 -4.28 -29.32 -5.27
N ALA A 144 -3.45 -28.81 -4.35
CA ALA A 144 -2.00 -28.92 -4.49
C ALA A 144 -1.52 -30.38 -4.35
N LEU A 145 -2.04 -31.12 -3.36
CA LEU A 145 -1.70 -32.52 -3.15
C LEU A 145 -2.11 -33.40 -4.33
N ARG A 146 -3.31 -33.16 -4.90
CA ARG A 146 -3.77 -33.85 -6.10
C ARG A 146 -2.85 -33.58 -7.30
N SER A 147 -2.51 -32.32 -7.54
CA SER A 147 -1.59 -31.93 -8.60
C SER A 147 -0.20 -32.54 -8.43
N PHE A 148 0.36 -32.49 -7.22
CA PHE A 148 1.65 -33.13 -6.90
C PHE A 148 1.62 -34.64 -7.15
N HIS A 149 0.54 -35.32 -6.74
CA HIS A 149 0.35 -36.73 -7.02
C HIS A 149 0.30 -37.02 -8.54
N ASN A 150 -0.44 -36.21 -9.31
CA ASN A 150 -0.53 -36.34 -10.77
C ASN A 150 0.82 -36.18 -11.48
N PHE A 151 1.73 -35.36 -10.92
CA PHE A 151 3.10 -35.21 -11.40
C PHE A 151 4.08 -36.27 -10.85
N GLY A 152 3.63 -37.20 -10.03
CA GLY A 152 4.45 -38.30 -9.47
C GLY A 152 5.24 -37.93 -8.21
N LEU A 153 4.98 -36.78 -7.60
CA LEU A 153 5.56 -36.41 -6.30
C LEU A 153 4.86 -37.19 -5.18
N ARG A 154 5.54 -38.22 -4.66
CA ARG A 154 5.09 -38.97 -3.48
C ARG A 154 5.46 -38.22 -2.19
N LEU A 155 4.68 -38.42 -1.12
CA LEU A 155 4.97 -37.94 0.23
C LEU A 155 6.17 -38.69 0.85
N CYS A 156 7.36 -38.44 0.33
CA CYS A 156 8.62 -38.96 0.85
C CYS A 156 9.58 -37.81 1.17
N ARG A 157 10.59 -38.09 2.00
CA ARG A 157 11.57 -37.10 2.46
C ARG A 157 12.20 -36.30 1.32
N GLN A 158 12.55 -36.97 0.21
CA GLN A 158 13.19 -36.31 -0.93
C GLN A 158 12.27 -35.30 -1.62
N SER A 159 10.99 -35.66 -1.83
CA SER A 159 9.98 -34.74 -2.39
C SER A 159 9.73 -33.57 -1.46
N LEU A 160 9.64 -33.80 -0.15
CA LEU A 160 9.43 -32.73 0.83
C LEU A 160 10.61 -31.75 0.88
N ILE A 161 11.85 -32.25 0.83
CA ILE A 161 13.04 -31.39 0.71
C ILE A 161 12.98 -30.57 -0.59
N TYR A 162 12.61 -31.18 -1.71
CA TYR A 162 12.48 -30.48 -2.98
C TYR A 162 11.42 -29.37 -2.94
N LEU A 163 10.23 -29.66 -2.43
CA LEU A 163 9.16 -28.67 -2.26
C LEU A 163 9.58 -27.55 -1.29
N GLY A 164 10.25 -27.90 -0.18
CA GLY A 164 10.79 -26.95 0.77
C GLY A 164 11.81 -26.00 0.15
N LEU A 165 12.76 -26.51 -0.62
CA LEU A 165 13.76 -25.70 -1.32
C LEU A 165 13.11 -24.74 -2.34
N MET A 166 12.10 -25.22 -3.07
CA MET A 166 11.36 -24.40 -4.03
C MET A 166 10.56 -23.28 -3.35
N SER A 167 9.87 -23.59 -2.24
CA SER A 167 9.20 -22.60 -1.42
C SER A 167 10.18 -21.58 -0.84
N SER A 168 11.35 -22.01 -0.37
CA SER A 168 12.39 -21.10 0.12
C SER A 168 12.95 -20.20 -0.99
N ALA A 169 13.06 -20.69 -2.22
CA ALA A 169 13.52 -19.86 -3.33
C ALA A 169 12.55 -18.71 -3.63
N ILE A 170 11.24 -18.98 -3.57
CA ILE A 170 10.18 -17.97 -3.73
C ILE A 170 10.34 -16.89 -2.64
N THR A 171 10.41 -17.29 -1.37
CA THR A 171 10.49 -16.34 -0.25
C THR A 171 11.82 -15.58 -0.23
N VAL A 172 12.94 -16.24 -0.53
CA VAL A 172 14.24 -15.57 -0.69
C VAL A 172 14.17 -14.51 -1.78
N GLY A 173 13.53 -14.77 -2.91
CA GLY A 173 13.32 -13.77 -3.96
C GLY A 173 12.61 -12.52 -3.45
N TRP A 174 11.59 -12.67 -2.61
CA TRP A 174 10.87 -11.56 -1.99
C TRP A 174 11.73 -10.78 -1.00
N PHE A 175 12.48 -11.47 -0.14
CA PHE A 175 13.38 -10.83 0.82
C PHE A 175 14.53 -10.09 0.11
N THR A 176 15.12 -10.69 -0.93
CA THR A 176 16.15 -10.04 -1.74
C THR A 176 15.61 -8.77 -2.39
N ALA A 177 14.39 -8.79 -2.93
CA ALA A 177 13.76 -7.58 -3.46
C ALA A 177 13.57 -6.49 -2.39
N ALA A 178 13.05 -6.84 -1.21
CA ALA A 178 12.85 -5.88 -0.12
C ALA A 178 14.17 -5.27 0.37
N ILE A 179 15.22 -6.09 0.52
CA ILE A 179 16.55 -5.62 0.93
C ILE A 179 17.15 -4.71 -0.15
N PHE A 180 17.06 -5.11 -1.43
CA PHE A 180 17.58 -4.32 -2.54
C PHE A 180 16.93 -2.94 -2.59
N ILE A 181 15.60 -2.86 -2.50
CA ILE A 181 14.88 -1.59 -2.50
C ILE A 181 15.16 -0.75 -1.25
N ALA A 182 15.32 -1.36 -0.09
CA ALA A 182 15.72 -0.63 1.12
C ALA A 182 17.11 0.03 0.93
N ILE A 183 18.07 -0.71 0.40
CA ILE A 183 19.42 -0.19 0.12
C ILE A 183 19.35 0.91 -0.94
N GLU A 184 18.62 0.70 -2.04
CA GLU A 184 18.42 1.69 -3.08
C GLU A 184 17.82 2.99 -2.53
N ALA A 185 16.76 2.89 -1.73
CA ALA A 185 16.10 4.04 -1.11
C ALA A 185 17.04 4.81 -0.16
N LEU A 186 17.91 4.11 0.58
CA LEU A 186 18.94 4.74 1.42
C LEU A 186 20.00 5.44 0.57
N ILE A 187 20.37 4.88 -0.58
CA ILE A 187 21.30 5.50 -1.53
C ILE A 187 20.67 6.78 -2.12
N ILE A 188 19.42 6.72 -2.58
CA ILE A 188 18.69 7.89 -3.10
C ILE A 188 18.65 9.01 -2.06
N ASP A 189 18.38 8.67 -0.80
CA ASP A 189 18.34 9.63 0.30
C ASP A 189 19.72 10.22 0.60
N ALA A 190 20.78 9.40 0.60
CA ALA A 190 22.15 9.85 0.82
C ALA A 190 22.67 10.81 -0.27
N PHE A 191 22.19 10.67 -1.51
CA PHE A 191 22.51 11.57 -2.62
C PHE A 191 21.54 12.76 -2.76
N GLU A 192 20.66 12.99 -1.78
CA GLU A 192 19.68 14.08 -1.76
C GLU A 192 18.68 14.09 -2.95
N TYR A 193 18.42 12.93 -3.56
CA TYR A 193 17.41 12.76 -4.63
C TYR A 193 16.02 12.32 -4.10
N ASN A 194 15.76 12.56 -2.81
CA ASN A 194 14.50 12.19 -2.15
C ASN A 194 13.28 12.87 -2.78
N LEU A 195 12.14 12.19 -2.65
CA LEU A 195 10.81 12.64 -3.07
C LEU A 195 10.68 12.85 -4.57
N SER A 196 11.59 12.34 -5.40
CA SER A 196 11.54 12.49 -6.86
C SER A 196 10.21 12.00 -7.46
N TRP A 197 9.62 10.98 -6.86
CA TRP A 197 8.29 10.44 -7.19
C TRP A 197 7.11 11.35 -6.81
N TYR A 198 7.32 12.40 -6.01
CA TYR A 198 6.26 13.29 -5.51
C TYR A 198 5.63 14.10 -6.64
N ASN A 199 6.45 14.64 -7.55
CA ASN A 199 5.99 15.25 -8.79
C ASN A 199 5.81 14.20 -9.90
N ASN A 200 6.82 13.35 -10.13
CA ASN A 200 6.85 12.42 -11.26
C ASN A 200 6.61 10.97 -10.82
N ARG A 201 5.33 10.58 -10.75
CA ARG A 201 4.90 9.26 -10.27
C ARG A 201 5.45 8.07 -11.07
N LEU A 202 5.86 8.27 -12.32
CA LEU A 202 6.49 7.22 -13.14
C LEU A 202 7.82 6.74 -12.56
N ILE A 203 8.50 7.57 -11.77
CA ILE A 203 9.75 7.20 -11.09
C ILE A 203 9.52 6.02 -10.14
N ILE A 204 8.36 5.90 -9.50
CA ILE A 204 7.99 4.76 -8.63
C ILE A 204 8.07 3.44 -9.41
N PHE A 205 7.56 3.45 -10.65
CA PHE A 205 7.59 2.27 -11.50
C PHE A 205 9.03 1.87 -11.82
N GLY A 206 9.84 2.85 -12.23
CA GLY A 206 11.24 2.67 -12.57
C GLY A 206 12.11 2.18 -11.43
N LEU A 207 12.03 2.85 -10.28
CA LEU A 207 12.93 2.66 -9.14
C LEU A 207 12.48 1.59 -8.15
N TYR A 208 11.20 1.20 -8.14
CA TYR A 208 10.75 0.20 -7.16
C TYR A 208 10.09 -1.02 -7.81
N VAL A 209 9.21 -0.82 -8.81
CA VAL A 209 8.50 -1.95 -9.44
C VAL A 209 9.44 -2.79 -10.29
N ILE A 210 10.20 -2.16 -11.19
CA ILE A 210 11.15 -2.87 -12.08
C ILE A 210 12.21 -3.65 -11.29
N PRO A 211 13.01 -3.03 -10.39
CA PRO A 211 14.03 -3.74 -9.62
C PRO A 211 13.48 -4.85 -8.73
N THR A 212 12.28 -4.69 -8.15
CA THR A 212 11.59 -5.78 -7.44
C THR A 212 11.43 -7.02 -8.33
N ASN A 213 10.99 -6.83 -9.58
CA ASN A 213 10.85 -7.91 -10.54
C ASN A 213 12.20 -8.49 -11.00
N ILE A 214 13.23 -7.65 -11.17
CA ILE A 214 14.60 -8.11 -11.47
C ILE A 214 15.08 -9.08 -10.40
N CYS A 215 14.97 -8.72 -9.13
CA CYS A 215 15.39 -9.57 -8.00
C CYS A 215 14.62 -10.89 -7.99
N ILE A 216 13.29 -10.82 -8.07
CA ILE A 216 12.41 -11.99 -8.02
C ILE A 216 12.69 -12.95 -9.18
N PHE A 217 12.79 -12.44 -10.41
CA PHE A 217 13.08 -13.26 -11.59
C PHE A 217 14.50 -13.82 -11.57
N SER A 218 15.49 -13.03 -11.14
CA SER A 218 16.89 -13.48 -11.07
C SER A 218 17.05 -14.62 -10.07
N VAL A 219 16.51 -14.50 -8.86
CA VAL A 219 16.55 -15.58 -7.86
C VAL A 219 15.84 -16.83 -8.37
N THR A 220 14.69 -16.67 -9.02
CA THR A 220 13.94 -17.80 -9.62
C THR A 220 14.79 -18.51 -10.68
N LEU A 221 15.42 -17.78 -11.58
CA LEU A 221 16.24 -18.35 -12.65
C LEU A 221 17.50 -19.03 -12.11
N ILE A 222 18.21 -18.38 -11.19
CA ILE A 222 19.40 -18.93 -10.52
C ILE A 222 19.05 -20.25 -9.84
N PHE A 223 17.96 -20.26 -9.07
CA PHE A 223 17.53 -21.46 -8.36
C PHE A 223 17.15 -22.60 -9.33
N ASN A 224 16.40 -22.28 -10.39
CA ASN A 224 16.00 -23.30 -11.37
C ASN A 224 17.18 -23.85 -12.18
N TYR A 225 18.22 -23.04 -12.42
CA TYR A 225 19.46 -23.47 -13.08
C TYR A 225 20.24 -24.46 -12.21
N PHE A 226 20.44 -24.15 -10.92
CA PHE A 226 21.21 -25.02 -10.02
C PHE A 226 20.45 -26.27 -9.56
N ASN A 227 19.11 -26.23 -9.54
CA ASN A 227 18.29 -27.36 -9.11
C ASN A 227 17.72 -28.17 -10.29
N ASP A 228 18.30 -28.06 -11.48
CA ASP A 228 17.86 -28.78 -12.66
C ASP A 228 18.28 -30.27 -12.64
N LYS A 229 17.54 -31.07 -11.88
CA LYS A 229 17.82 -32.52 -11.73
C LYS A 229 17.19 -33.38 -12.84
N ASN A 230 16.74 -32.81 -13.96
CA ASN A 230 16.00 -33.49 -15.05
C ASN A 230 14.79 -34.34 -14.59
N LEU A 231 14.31 -34.14 -13.35
CA LEU A 231 13.29 -35.01 -12.74
C LEU A 231 11.88 -34.74 -13.29
N PHE A 232 11.63 -33.51 -13.74
CA PHE A 232 10.35 -33.05 -14.24
C PHE A 232 10.54 -32.21 -15.50
N THR A 233 9.56 -32.25 -16.41
CA THR A 233 9.50 -31.30 -17.52
C THR A 233 9.39 -29.88 -16.97
N ILE A 234 9.89 -28.90 -17.74
CA ILE A 234 9.85 -27.48 -17.33
C ILE A 234 8.41 -27.07 -16.99
N GLY A 235 7.42 -27.46 -17.80
CA GLY A 235 6.01 -27.16 -17.54
C GLY A 235 5.44 -27.76 -16.26
N ALA A 236 5.85 -28.97 -15.88
CA ALA A 236 5.44 -29.56 -14.61
C ALA A 236 6.13 -28.84 -13.43
N ARG A 237 7.43 -28.53 -13.55
CA ARG A 237 8.17 -27.75 -12.54
C ARG A 237 7.54 -26.39 -12.29
N THR A 238 7.18 -25.66 -13.36
CA THR A 238 6.50 -24.36 -13.26
C THR A 238 5.15 -24.49 -12.56
N GLN A 239 4.32 -25.48 -12.92
CA GLN A 239 3.04 -25.72 -12.23
C GLN A 239 3.23 -26.04 -10.74
N ILE A 240 4.24 -26.83 -10.39
CA ILE A 240 4.58 -27.10 -8.98
C ILE A 240 4.94 -25.80 -8.25
N GLN A 241 5.77 -24.93 -8.84
CA GLN A 241 6.10 -23.62 -8.25
C GLN A 241 4.87 -22.72 -8.08
N LEU A 242 3.95 -22.72 -9.04
CA LEU A 242 2.70 -21.96 -8.94
C LEU A 242 1.80 -22.48 -7.80
N HIS A 243 1.71 -23.80 -7.62
CA HIS A 243 1.01 -24.38 -6.47
C HIS A 243 1.69 -24.02 -5.14
N LEU A 244 3.02 -24.08 -5.06
CA LEU A 244 3.76 -23.70 -3.87
C LEU A 244 3.58 -22.21 -3.53
N LEU A 245 3.65 -21.35 -4.53
CA LEU A 245 3.36 -19.93 -4.39
C LEU A 245 1.93 -19.69 -3.85
N ARG A 246 0.93 -20.39 -4.41
CA ARG A 246 -0.45 -20.33 -3.90
C ARG A 246 -0.52 -20.74 -2.44
N LEU A 247 0.16 -21.82 -2.07
CA LEU A 247 0.19 -22.32 -0.69
C LEU A 247 0.86 -21.32 0.27
N ILE A 248 1.95 -20.66 -0.13
CA ILE A 248 2.58 -19.58 0.66
C ILE A 248 1.56 -18.46 0.90
N TRP A 249 0.86 -18.00 -0.13
CA TRP A 249 -0.19 -16.99 0.03
C TRP A 249 -1.38 -17.48 0.86
N THR A 250 -1.72 -18.77 0.79
CA THR A 250 -2.77 -19.36 1.63
C THR A 250 -2.34 -19.38 3.11
N ILE A 251 -1.05 -19.60 3.41
CA ILE A 251 -0.51 -19.46 4.76
C ILE A 251 -0.63 -18.00 5.23
N VAL A 252 -0.26 -17.04 4.38
CA VAL A 252 -0.41 -15.59 4.69
C VAL A 252 -1.88 -15.23 4.96
N LEU A 253 -2.82 -15.76 4.16
CA LEU A 253 -4.25 -15.56 4.34
C LEU A 253 -4.71 -16.03 5.73
N ILE A 254 -4.30 -17.23 6.15
CA ILE A 254 -4.70 -17.80 7.44
C ILE A 254 -4.05 -17.06 8.61
N ILE A 255 -2.75 -16.72 8.51
CA ILE A 255 -2.09 -15.89 9.52
C ILE A 255 -2.82 -14.54 9.66
N GLY A 256 -3.14 -13.89 8.54
CA GLY A 256 -3.88 -12.64 8.53
C GLY A 256 -5.28 -12.75 9.13
N THR A 257 -5.94 -13.89 8.93
CA THR A 257 -7.25 -14.19 9.53
C THR A 257 -7.16 -14.33 11.04
N PHE A 258 -6.13 -15.03 11.55
CA PHE A 258 -5.89 -15.16 13.00
C PHE A 258 -5.53 -13.83 13.66
N VAL A 259 -4.85 -12.93 12.95
CA VAL A 259 -4.54 -11.57 13.42
C VAL A 259 -5.74 -10.62 13.24
N HIS A 260 -6.86 -11.09 12.67
CA HIS A 260 -8.08 -10.34 12.40
C HIS A 260 -7.92 -9.16 11.42
N PHE A 261 -7.00 -9.27 10.45
CA PHE A 261 -6.88 -8.29 9.37
C PHE A 261 -8.04 -8.41 8.38
N ARG A 262 -8.77 -7.31 8.17
CA ARG A 262 -9.92 -7.23 7.26
C ARG A 262 -9.51 -7.10 5.81
N PHE A 263 -8.34 -6.52 5.52
CA PHE A 263 -7.84 -6.39 4.13
C PHE A 263 -7.47 -7.72 3.46
N MET A 264 -7.57 -8.87 4.15
CA MET A 264 -7.17 -10.18 3.62
C MET A 264 -7.91 -10.62 2.35
N TYR A 265 -9.00 -9.96 1.97
CA TYR A 265 -9.65 -10.16 0.66
C TYR A 265 -8.70 -9.96 -0.53
N VAL A 266 -7.70 -9.08 -0.41
CA VAL A 266 -6.70 -8.86 -1.48
C VAL A 266 -5.82 -10.10 -1.72
N VAL A 267 -5.63 -10.94 -0.69
CA VAL A 267 -4.91 -12.21 -0.80
C VAL A 267 -5.87 -13.33 -1.21
N LEU A 268 -7.09 -13.32 -0.69
CA LEU A 268 -8.13 -14.31 -0.96
C LEU A 268 -8.49 -14.40 -2.46
N ILE A 269 -8.76 -13.25 -3.10
CA ILE A 269 -9.28 -13.20 -4.46
C ILE A 269 -8.32 -13.88 -5.46
N PRO A 270 -7.03 -13.54 -5.52
CA PRO A 270 -6.08 -14.25 -6.38
C PRO A 270 -6.00 -15.76 -6.10
N ILE A 271 -6.08 -16.19 -4.82
CA ILE A 271 -6.07 -17.62 -4.48
C ILE A 271 -7.28 -18.32 -5.07
N ILE A 272 -8.49 -17.75 -4.94
CA ILE A 272 -9.72 -18.32 -5.49
C ILE A 272 -9.61 -18.47 -7.02
N PHE A 273 -9.17 -17.43 -7.71
CA PHE A 273 -9.02 -17.47 -9.17
C PHE A 273 -7.94 -18.46 -9.62
N GLN A 274 -6.83 -18.58 -8.87
CA GLN A 274 -5.84 -19.63 -9.14
C GLN A 274 -6.39 -21.04 -8.93
N MET A 275 -7.13 -21.26 -7.83
CA MET A 275 -7.77 -22.55 -7.58
C MET A 275 -8.75 -22.90 -8.68
N PHE A 276 -9.55 -21.93 -9.13
CA PHE A 276 -10.46 -22.10 -10.25
C PHE A 276 -9.72 -22.45 -11.55
N ALA A 277 -8.68 -21.71 -11.91
CA ALA A 277 -7.87 -21.98 -13.10
C ALA A 277 -7.23 -23.37 -13.07
N PHE A 278 -6.62 -23.76 -11.94
CA PHE A 278 -6.06 -25.11 -11.77
C PHE A 278 -7.13 -26.19 -11.74
N GLY A 279 -8.30 -25.92 -11.16
CA GLY A 279 -9.45 -26.81 -11.21
C GLY A 279 -9.90 -27.10 -12.63
N LEU A 280 -9.97 -26.08 -13.50
CA LEU A 280 -10.25 -26.27 -14.93
C LEU A 280 -9.13 -27.06 -15.64
N ILE A 281 -7.87 -26.77 -15.34
CA ILE A 281 -6.72 -27.48 -15.92
C ILE A 281 -6.78 -28.99 -15.59
N GLU A 282 -7.15 -29.34 -14.36
CA GLU A 282 -7.33 -30.73 -13.94
C GLU A 282 -8.59 -31.35 -14.53
N LEU A 283 -9.73 -30.64 -14.50
CA LEU A 283 -11.02 -31.11 -15.03
C LEU A 283 -10.91 -31.50 -16.51
N PHE A 284 -10.23 -30.68 -17.32
CA PHE A 284 -10.00 -30.97 -18.74
C PHE A 284 -8.76 -31.82 -19.02
N SER A 285 -8.04 -32.26 -17.98
CA SER A 285 -6.82 -33.08 -18.11
C SER A 285 -5.75 -32.47 -19.03
N ILE A 286 -5.65 -31.14 -19.07
CA ILE A 286 -4.72 -30.41 -19.95
C ILE A 286 -3.38 -30.06 -19.28
N SER A 287 -3.15 -30.50 -18.05
CA SER A 287 -1.94 -30.22 -17.26
C SER A 287 -0.62 -30.63 -17.95
N ARG A 288 -0.66 -31.65 -18.81
CA ARG A 288 0.52 -32.13 -19.57
C ARG A 288 0.82 -31.30 -20.82
N THR A 289 -0.14 -30.51 -21.32
CA THR A 289 0.04 -29.71 -22.54
C THR A 289 0.38 -28.27 -22.19
N MET A 290 1.66 -27.91 -22.28
CA MET A 290 2.18 -26.59 -21.87
C MET A 290 1.35 -25.40 -22.34
N LYS A 291 1.07 -25.33 -23.64
CA LYS A 291 0.31 -24.22 -24.22
C LYS A 291 -1.11 -24.11 -23.65
N LYS A 292 -1.81 -25.24 -23.46
CA LYS A 292 -3.21 -25.26 -23.03
C LYS A 292 -3.35 -24.81 -21.59
N TRP A 293 -2.57 -25.38 -20.66
CA TRP A 293 -2.67 -25.00 -19.25
C TRP A 293 -2.21 -23.56 -19.03
N LEU A 294 -1.18 -23.10 -19.76
CA LEU A 294 -0.68 -21.73 -19.65
C LEU A 294 -1.75 -20.71 -20.07
N ILE A 295 -2.47 -20.96 -21.17
CA ILE A 295 -3.57 -20.09 -21.61
C ILE A 295 -4.66 -20.01 -20.54
N VAL A 296 -5.11 -21.15 -20.01
CA VAL A 296 -6.14 -21.18 -18.96
C VAL A 296 -5.67 -20.46 -17.70
N TYR A 297 -4.42 -20.68 -17.28
CA TYR A 297 -3.84 -20.02 -16.12
C TYR A 297 -3.76 -18.50 -16.29
N VAL A 298 -3.18 -18.02 -17.40
CA VAL A 298 -3.02 -16.58 -17.64
C VAL A 298 -4.37 -15.88 -17.77
N LEU A 299 -5.33 -16.46 -18.51
CA LEU A 299 -6.68 -15.91 -18.62
C LEU A 299 -7.41 -15.88 -17.26
N GLY A 300 -7.26 -16.94 -16.46
CA GLY A 300 -7.81 -16.99 -15.10
C GLY A 300 -7.22 -15.95 -14.15
N MET A 301 -6.01 -15.46 -14.41
CA MET A 301 -5.35 -14.45 -13.57
C MET A 301 -5.58 -13.00 -14.01
N VAL A 302 -6.18 -12.74 -15.16
CA VAL A 302 -6.41 -11.36 -15.65
C VAL A 302 -7.24 -10.54 -14.67
N LEU A 303 -8.43 -11.03 -14.29
CA LEU A 303 -9.35 -10.34 -13.37
C LEU A 303 -8.75 -10.07 -11.98
N PRO A 304 -8.17 -11.06 -11.25
CA PRO A 304 -7.57 -10.79 -9.96
C PRO A 304 -6.35 -9.86 -10.05
N THR A 305 -5.57 -9.90 -11.14
CA THR A 305 -4.48 -8.94 -11.34
C THR A 305 -5.00 -7.53 -11.57
N MET A 306 -6.04 -7.33 -12.38
CA MET A 306 -6.66 -6.01 -12.54
C MET A 306 -7.21 -5.47 -11.21
N PHE A 307 -7.87 -6.32 -10.43
CA PHE A 307 -8.36 -5.97 -9.09
C PHE A 307 -7.22 -5.52 -8.17
N LEU A 308 -6.13 -6.30 -8.09
CA LEU A 308 -4.96 -5.94 -7.29
C LEU A 308 -4.27 -4.66 -7.77
N MET A 309 -4.15 -4.46 -9.09
CA MET A 309 -3.58 -3.24 -9.65
C MET A 309 -4.39 -2.00 -9.26
N GLN A 310 -5.72 -2.06 -9.29
CA GLN A 310 -6.59 -0.97 -8.83
C GLN A 310 -6.29 -0.63 -7.36
N HIS A 311 -6.31 -1.64 -6.47
CA HIS A 311 -6.04 -1.42 -5.04
C HIS A 311 -4.62 -0.88 -4.79
N ALA A 312 -3.61 -1.45 -5.46
CA ALA A 312 -2.22 -0.99 -5.35
C ALA A 312 -2.08 0.48 -5.78
N LEU A 313 -2.69 0.87 -6.90
CA LEU A 313 -2.66 2.26 -7.38
C LEU A 313 -3.32 3.21 -6.37
N GLN A 314 -4.48 2.84 -5.81
CA GLN A 314 -5.16 3.66 -4.83
C GLN A 314 -4.33 3.85 -3.54
N ILE A 315 -3.73 2.77 -3.03
CA ILE A 315 -2.84 2.81 -1.86
C ILE A 315 -1.61 3.68 -2.14
N ILE A 316 -0.96 3.52 -3.31
CA ILE A 316 0.20 4.34 -3.70
C ILE A 316 -0.18 5.83 -3.76
N ILE A 317 -1.33 6.19 -4.35
CA ILE A 317 -1.80 7.58 -4.43
C ILE A 317 -1.96 8.22 -3.04
N ILE A 318 -2.52 7.47 -2.08
CA ILE A 318 -2.67 7.92 -0.69
C ILE A 318 -1.28 8.14 -0.08
N PHE A 319 -0.39 7.16 -0.18
CA PHE A 319 0.90 7.20 0.50
C PHE A 319 1.93 8.14 -0.13
N ILE A 320 1.86 8.44 -1.42
CA ILE A 320 2.64 9.54 -2.03
C ILE A 320 2.37 10.85 -1.28
N SER A 321 1.09 11.11 -1.00
CA SER A 321 0.67 12.34 -0.33
C SER A 321 1.05 12.36 1.16
N VAL A 322 0.97 11.20 1.84
CA VAL A 322 1.33 11.05 3.25
C VAL A 322 2.85 11.14 3.45
N TYR A 323 3.61 10.37 2.68
CA TYR A 323 5.08 10.33 2.80
C TYR A 323 5.74 11.59 2.27
N GLY A 324 5.15 12.29 1.29
CA GLY A 324 5.63 13.60 0.86
C GLY A 324 5.55 14.71 1.92
N ARG A 325 4.97 14.45 3.10
CA ARG A 325 4.76 15.44 4.18
C ARG A 325 5.10 14.91 5.57
N LEU A 326 5.87 13.82 5.60
CA LEU A 326 6.13 13.09 6.83
C LEU A 326 7.13 13.80 7.76
N GLY A 327 7.67 14.94 7.33
CA GLY A 327 8.72 15.67 8.01
C GLY A 327 10.13 15.14 7.71
N PRO A 328 11.15 15.76 8.31
CA PRO A 328 12.54 15.38 8.08
C PRO A 328 12.96 14.10 8.79
N ASP A 329 12.37 13.72 9.92
CA ASP A 329 12.92 12.64 10.76
C ASP A 329 12.66 11.24 10.21
N LYS A 330 11.59 11.10 9.42
CA LYS A 330 11.16 9.82 8.86
C LYS A 330 11.59 9.72 7.41
N ASN A 331 12.40 8.71 7.08
CA ASN A 331 12.82 8.46 5.70
C ASN A 331 11.61 8.01 4.85
N SER A 332 11.20 8.88 3.94
CA SER A 332 10.03 8.70 3.08
C SER A 332 10.31 7.81 1.88
N GLU A 333 11.55 7.80 1.38
CA GLU A 333 12.01 6.91 0.30
C GLU A 333 11.89 5.44 0.71
N VAL A 334 12.44 5.07 1.87
CA VAL A 334 12.43 3.68 2.36
C VAL A 334 11.00 3.21 2.62
N ARG A 335 10.16 4.06 3.23
CA ARG A 335 8.76 3.71 3.51
C ARG A 335 7.95 3.50 2.25
N LEU A 336 8.09 4.38 1.25
CA LEU A 336 7.40 4.22 -0.03
C LEU A 336 7.94 3.01 -0.80
N GLY A 337 9.27 2.85 -0.86
CA GLY A 337 9.92 1.74 -1.55
C GLY A 337 9.45 0.39 -1.02
N ILE A 338 9.46 0.18 0.30
CA ILE A 338 8.98 -1.06 0.93
C ILE A 338 7.49 -1.28 0.68
N LEU A 339 6.66 -0.24 0.76
CA LEU A 339 5.24 -0.36 0.42
C LEU A 339 5.06 -0.84 -1.03
N VAL A 340 5.80 -0.26 -1.97
CA VAL A 340 5.71 -0.61 -3.39
C VAL A 340 6.23 -2.02 -3.65
N VAL A 341 7.28 -2.47 -2.95
CA VAL A 341 7.75 -3.88 -3.01
C VAL A 341 6.62 -4.84 -2.62
N VAL A 342 5.95 -4.59 -1.49
CA VAL A 342 4.86 -5.44 -0.99
C VAL A 342 3.71 -5.48 -1.99
N LEU A 343 3.29 -4.33 -2.51
CA LEU A 343 2.21 -4.24 -3.50
C LEU A 343 2.60 -4.89 -4.84
N THR A 344 3.86 -4.77 -5.25
CA THR A 344 4.39 -5.40 -6.47
C THR A 344 4.43 -6.92 -6.33
N ILE A 345 4.90 -7.44 -5.19
CA ILE A 345 4.90 -8.88 -4.89
C ILE A 345 3.47 -9.42 -4.86
N LEU A 346 2.54 -8.72 -4.19
CA LEU A 346 1.13 -9.09 -4.15
C LEU A 346 0.54 -9.18 -5.56
N THR A 347 0.88 -8.24 -6.45
CA THR A 347 0.30 -8.15 -7.80
C THR A 347 0.95 -9.11 -8.81
N ILE A 348 2.28 -9.24 -8.79
CA ILE A 348 3.06 -9.86 -9.88
C ILE A 348 3.62 -11.23 -9.51
N SER A 349 3.75 -11.59 -8.23
CA SER A 349 4.39 -12.87 -7.84
C SER A 349 3.76 -14.10 -8.51
N TYR A 350 2.46 -14.06 -8.83
CA TYR A 350 1.74 -15.11 -9.55
C TYR A 350 2.29 -15.44 -10.94
N TYR A 351 3.00 -14.50 -11.57
CA TYR A 351 3.66 -14.70 -12.85
C TYR A 351 5.12 -15.10 -12.71
N MET A 352 5.71 -15.02 -11.51
CA MET A 352 7.14 -15.28 -11.28
C MET A 352 7.58 -16.63 -11.84
N PRO A 353 6.95 -17.78 -11.51
CA PRO A 353 7.40 -19.07 -12.03
C PRO A 353 7.39 -19.17 -13.56
N LEU A 354 6.54 -18.39 -14.24
CA LEU A 354 6.41 -18.41 -15.70
C LEU A 354 7.68 -17.91 -16.41
N ILE A 355 8.59 -17.21 -15.71
CA ILE A 355 9.89 -16.80 -16.27
C ILE A 355 10.68 -17.98 -16.82
N THR A 356 10.52 -19.17 -16.22
CA THR A 356 11.17 -20.42 -16.64
C THR A 356 10.68 -20.92 -18.00
N LEU A 357 9.51 -20.46 -18.46
CA LEU A 357 8.92 -20.81 -19.75
C LEU A 357 9.30 -19.82 -20.85
N VAL A 358 9.92 -18.69 -20.49
CA VAL A 358 10.36 -17.67 -21.45
C VAL A 358 11.54 -18.21 -22.26
N ARG A 359 11.51 -18.04 -23.58
CA ARG A 359 12.57 -18.56 -24.47
C ARG A 359 13.96 -17.99 -24.17
N LYS A 360 14.04 -16.71 -23.82
CA LYS A 360 15.28 -15.99 -23.48
C LYS A 360 15.08 -15.22 -22.17
N PRO A 361 15.07 -15.90 -21.02
CA PRO A 361 14.73 -15.27 -19.75
C PRO A 361 15.76 -14.21 -19.33
N MET A 362 17.04 -14.45 -19.61
CA MET A 362 18.11 -13.47 -19.37
C MET A 362 17.94 -12.19 -20.20
N ALA A 363 17.43 -12.29 -21.42
CA ALA A 363 17.16 -11.10 -22.24
C ALA A 363 16.05 -10.23 -21.63
N LEU A 364 15.02 -10.86 -21.04
CA LEU A 364 13.99 -10.12 -20.30
C LEU A 364 14.59 -9.42 -19.08
N VAL A 365 15.37 -10.13 -18.26
CA VAL A 365 16.03 -9.54 -17.08
C VAL A 365 16.94 -8.39 -17.49
N MET A 366 17.76 -8.56 -18.54
CA MET A 366 18.62 -7.49 -19.06
C MET A 366 17.82 -6.29 -19.57
N THR A 367 16.67 -6.50 -20.20
CA THR A 367 15.79 -5.42 -20.66
C THR A 367 15.24 -4.64 -19.46
N LEU A 368 14.79 -5.34 -18.41
CA LEU A 368 14.33 -4.71 -17.17
C LEU A 368 15.48 -3.96 -16.48
N THR A 369 16.69 -4.53 -16.43
CA THR A 369 17.88 -3.84 -15.89
C THR A 369 18.22 -2.59 -16.68
N LEU A 370 18.14 -2.63 -18.01
CA LEU A 370 18.34 -1.45 -18.84
C LEU A 370 17.30 -0.35 -18.53
N MET A 371 16.02 -0.73 -18.42
CA MET A 371 14.96 0.21 -18.03
C MET A 371 15.22 0.81 -16.65
N PHE A 372 15.60 0.00 -15.66
CA PHE A 372 15.97 0.46 -14.33
C PHE A 372 17.11 1.50 -14.38
N VAL A 373 18.19 1.19 -15.10
CA VAL A 373 19.31 2.13 -15.28
C VAL A 373 18.87 3.43 -15.95
N ILE A 374 17.98 3.37 -16.95
CA ILE A 374 17.41 4.57 -17.56
C ILE A 374 16.66 5.42 -16.53
N TYR A 375 15.86 4.81 -15.65
CA TYR A 375 15.17 5.55 -14.59
C TYR A 375 16.11 6.13 -13.53
N VAL A 376 17.21 5.45 -13.20
CA VAL A 376 18.27 6.00 -12.35
C VAL A 376 18.96 7.20 -13.01
N ILE A 377 19.17 7.16 -14.32
CA ILE A 377 19.69 8.32 -15.07
C ILE A 377 18.66 9.47 -15.05
N ILE A 378 17.38 9.18 -15.31
CA ILE A 378 16.30 10.19 -15.28
C ILE A 378 16.22 10.87 -13.91
N LEU A 379 16.40 10.11 -12.82
CA LEU A 379 16.44 10.64 -11.45
C LEU A 379 17.51 11.73 -11.28
N MET A 380 18.64 11.62 -11.96
CA MET A 380 19.74 12.59 -11.92
C MET A 380 19.55 13.80 -12.85
N THR A 381 18.44 13.86 -13.59
CA THR A 381 18.08 14.99 -14.46
C THR A 381 17.05 15.91 -13.79
N PRO A 382 16.70 17.07 -14.39
CA PRO A 382 15.60 17.91 -13.88
C PRO A 382 14.25 17.18 -13.75
N PHE A 383 14.04 16.05 -14.44
CA PHE A 383 12.85 15.22 -14.25
C PHE A 383 12.80 14.55 -12.87
N GLY A 384 13.94 14.32 -12.22
CA GLY A 384 14.00 13.85 -10.85
C GLY A 384 13.66 14.91 -9.81
N PHE A 385 13.48 16.18 -10.22
CA PHE A 385 13.18 17.26 -9.29
C PHE A 385 11.79 17.05 -8.62
N PRO A 386 11.73 16.99 -7.28
CA PRO A 386 10.56 16.54 -6.53
C PRO A 386 9.39 17.53 -6.52
N TYR A 387 9.60 18.80 -6.86
CA TYR A 387 8.60 19.86 -6.67
C TYR A 387 8.17 20.54 -7.98
N SER A 388 6.96 21.09 -7.97
CA SER A 388 6.40 21.81 -9.11
C SER A 388 5.50 22.94 -8.62
N GLY A 389 5.71 24.14 -9.19
CA GLY A 389 4.83 25.29 -9.02
C GLY A 389 3.74 25.40 -10.09
N ASN A 390 3.69 24.48 -11.06
CA ASN A 390 2.71 24.50 -12.14
C ASN A 390 1.29 24.29 -11.57
N PRO A 391 0.33 25.22 -11.78
CA PRO A 391 -1.05 25.07 -11.32
C PRO A 391 -1.75 23.79 -11.81
N GLU A 392 -1.40 23.28 -12.99
CA GLU A 392 -2.01 22.08 -13.58
C GLU A 392 -1.52 20.78 -12.91
N SER A 393 -0.27 20.77 -12.44
CA SER A 393 0.33 19.63 -11.75
C SER A 393 1.26 20.13 -10.64
N PRO A 394 0.70 20.68 -9.54
CA PRO A 394 1.51 21.26 -8.48
C PRO A 394 2.05 20.15 -7.58
N ALA A 395 3.30 20.28 -7.15
CA ALA A 395 3.91 19.42 -6.14
C ALA A 395 4.63 20.34 -5.16
N PRO A 396 3.90 21.01 -4.24
CA PRO A 396 4.50 22.05 -3.41
C PRO A 396 5.38 21.46 -2.31
N GLN A 397 6.55 22.07 -2.13
CA GLN A 397 7.36 21.92 -0.93
C GLN A 397 6.74 22.72 0.23
N ARG A 398 6.76 22.17 1.45
CA ARG A 398 6.01 22.73 2.59
C ARG A 398 6.93 23.17 3.73
N TYR A 399 6.69 24.40 4.19
CA TYR A 399 7.42 25.03 5.28
C TYR A 399 6.47 25.84 6.13
N TYR A 400 6.68 25.83 7.45
CA TYR A 400 6.03 26.77 8.35
C TYR A 400 7.11 27.65 8.97
N ILE A 401 6.98 28.96 8.78
CA ILE A 401 7.91 29.95 9.31
C ILE A 401 7.12 30.86 10.23
N TYR A 402 7.52 30.88 11.50
CA TYR A 402 6.88 31.70 12.53
C TYR A 402 7.85 32.75 13.02
N HIS A 403 7.48 34.02 12.91
CA HIS A 403 8.16 35.06 13.67
C HIS A 403 7.71 34.97 15.13
N MET A 404 8.67 34.89 16.05
CA MET A 404 8.41 34.72 17.47
C MET A 404 9.26 35.63 18.33
N LYS A 405 8.71 35.94 19.51
CA LYS A 405 9.40 36.55 20.62
C LYS A 405 9.16 35.67 21.84
N ARG A 406 10.23 35.18 22.45
CA ARG A 406 10.16 34.28 23.62
C ARG A 406 10.70 35.00 24.84
N ILE A 407 9.92 34.97 25.92
CA ILE A 407 10.29 35.54 27.21
C ILE A 407 10.17 34.42 28.23
N PHE A 408 11.31 33.98 28.77
CA PHE A 408 11.38 32.91 29.74
C PHE A 408 11.48 33.50 31.13
N ARG A 409 10.66 32.98 32.04
CA ARG A 409 10.57 33.43 33.44
C ARG A 409 10.80 32.25 34.37
N ASN A 410 11.49 32.48 35.47
CA ASN A 410 11.64 31.49 36.54
C ASN A 410 10.40 31.48 37.46
N ASP A 411 10.39 30.60 38.47
CA ASP A 411 9.29 30.50 39.45
C ASP A 411 9.10 31.78 40.28
N SER A 412 10.16 32.59 40.43
CA SER A 412 10.13 33.92 41.05
C SER A 412 9.63 35.03 40.11
N ASN A 413 9.17 34.68 38.90
CA ASN A 413 8.71 35.59 37.85
C ASN A 413 9.78 36.51 37.26
N GLU A 414 11.07 36.23 37.47
CA GLU A 414 12.20 36.98 36.91
C GLU A 414 12.52 36.48 35.50
N ILE A 415 12.85 37.40 34.59
CA ILE A 415 13.18 37.09 33.20
C ILE A 415 14.65 36.66 33.13
N PHE A 416 14.91 35.42 32.75
CA PHE A 416 16.29 34.91 32.57
C PHE A 416 16.70 34.78 31.09
N LYS A 417 15.74 34.76 30.17
CA LYS A 417 16.00 34.74 28.71
C LYS A 417 14.91 35.51 27.97
N ASN A 418 15.31 36.35 27.03
CA ASN A 418 14.42 37.11 26.16
C ASN A 418 15.04 37.18 24.77
N ASP A 419 14.40 36.54 23.80
CA ASP A 419 14.88 36.50 22.42
C ASP A 419 13.74 36.64 21.41
N SER A 420 14.11 36.88 20.16
CA SER A 420 13.18 36.92 19.04
C SER A 420 13.86 36.40 17.78
N GLY A 421 13.08 35.82 16.87
CA GLY A 421 13.60 35.30 15.61
C GLY A 421 12.54 34.58 14.81
N PHE A 422 12.98 33.93 13.73
CA PHE A 422 12.14 33.05 12.94
C PHE A 422 12.38 31.61 13.34
N TYR A 423 11.29 30.88 13.58
CA TYR A 423 11.31 29.44 13.75
C TYR A 423 10.81 28.78 12.48
N LEU A 424 11.67 27.93 11.91
CA LEU A 424 11.36 27.09 10.78
C LEU A 424 10.93 25.71 11.30
N LEU A 425 9.63 25.42 11.24
CA LEU A 425 9.14 24.06 11.45
C LEU A 425 9.27 23.30 10.13
N ASN A 426 10.11 22.28 10.16
CA ASN A 426 10.42 21.49 8.98
C ASN A 426 9.36 20.40 8.75
N SER A 427 8.69 20.43 7.60
CA SER A 427 7.66 19.44 7.21
C SER A 427 8.01 18.68 5.94
N ASP A 428 9.27 18.74 5.50
CA ASP A 428 9.72 18.19 4.23
C ASP A 428 11.12 17.54 4.38
N ARG A 429 11.34 16.39 3.73
CA ARG A 429 12.60 15.63 3.87
C ARG A 429 13.82 16.37 3.30
N ASN A 430 13.64 17.19 2.26
CA ASN A 430 14.72 17.92 1.61
C ASN A 430 15.03 19.28 2.28
N SER A 431 14.29 19.61 3.33
CA SER A 431 14.48 20.81 4.12
C SER A 431 15.40 20.54 5.31
N PRO A 432 16.22 21.51 5.76
CA PRO A 432 16.37 22.86 5.21
C PRO A 432 17.39 22.96 4.06
N ASN A 433 18.04 21.87 3.66
CA ASN A 433 19.18 21.89 2.73
C ASN A 433 18.83 22.56 1.38
N ASN A 434 17.66 22.26 0.81
CA ASN A 434 17.23 22.91 -0.42
C ASN A 434 16.99 24.43 -0.26
N LEU A 435 16.63 24.90 0.94
CA LEU A 435 16.40 26.32 1.19
C LEU A 435 17.69 27.11 1.42
N LYS A 436 18.77 26.49 1.90
CA LYS A 436 20.04 27.18 2.17
C LYS A 436 20.61 27.89 0.93
N LYS A 437 20.23 27.43 -0.27
CA LYS A 437 20.60 28.06 -1.55
C LYS A 437 19.87 29.39 -1.80
N TYR A 438 18.72 29.60 -1.17
CA TYR A 438 17.84 30.76 -1.40
C TYR A 438 17.71 31.68 -0.18
N ILE A 439 17.92 31.15 1.03
CA ILE A 439 17.79 31.88 2.29
C ILE A 439 19.13 31.76 3.02
N THR A 440 19.95 32.80 2.89
CA THR A 440 21.29 32.86 3.46
C THR A 440 21.28 32.79 4.99
N GLU A 441 20.26 33.36 5.62
CA GLU A 441 20.04 33.41 7.07
C GLU A 441 19.83 32.01 7.68
N LEU A 442 19.56 30.99 6.87
CA LEU A 442 19.51 29.60 7.32
C LEU A 442 20.90 29.04 7.69
N SER A 443 22.01 29.70 7.33
CA SER A 443 23.33 29.33 7.85
C SER A 443 23.46 29.61 9.34
N ASP A 444 22.69 30.58 9.84
CA ASP A 444 22.79 31.09 11.22
C ASP A 444 21.75 30.44 12.15
N THR A 445 21.13 29.33 11.71
CA THR A 445 20.14 28.60 12.50
C THR A 445 20.73 28.11 13.81
N LYS A 446 20.06 28.40 14.92
CA LYS A 446 20.42 27.91 16.25
C LYS A 446 19.59 26.68 16.60
N SER A 447 20.23 25.66 17.15
CA SER A 447 19.52 24.51 17.73
C SER A 447 18.70 24.97 18.94
N LEU A 448 17.51 24.39 19.09
CA LEU A 448 16.64 24.59 20.25
C LEU A 448 16.80 23.47 21.30
N SER A 449 17.73 22.53 21.12
CA SER A 449 17.89 21.36 21.99
C SER A 449 18.00 21.71 23.48
N GLU A 450 18.81 22.73 23.84
CA GLU A 450 18.94 23.17 25.24
C GLU A 450 17.63 23.75 25.80
N ASP A 451 16.86 24.45 24.95
CA ASP A 451 15.55 24.97 25.33
C ASP A 451 14.54 23.83 25.50
N CYS A 452 14.61 22.78 24.67
CA CYS A 452 13.77 21.58 24.77
C CYS A 452 14.00 20.80 26.07
N ASP A 453 15.24 20.75 26.55
CA ASP A 453 15.58 20.07 27.81
C ASP A 453 15.08 20.82 29.04
N ARG A 454 15.01 22.15 28.98
CA ARG A 454 14.70 23.02 30.15
C ARG A 454 13.29 23.56 30.18
N SER A 455 12.64 23.68 29.03
CA SER A 455 11.36 24.34 28.89
C SER A 455 10.35 23.43 28.21
N LEU A 456 9.12 23.42 28.70
CA LEU A 456 8.00 22.77 28.02
C LEU A 456 7.96 23.25 26.57
N PHE A 457 7.89 22.29 25.64
CA PHE A 457 7.80 22.56 24.20
C PHE A 457 8.95 23.42 23.65
N CYS A 458 10.16 23.26 24.19
CA CYS A 458 11.34 24.05 23.80
C CYS A 458 11.17 25.57 23.98
N GLY A 459 10.21 26.00 24.82
CA GLY A 459 9.84 27.40 24.97
C GLY A 459 9.24 28.02 23.71
N LEU A 460 8.78 27.19 22.76
CA LEU A 460 8.19 27.67 21.52
C LEU A 460 6.71 28.03 21.73
N PRO A 461 6.25 29.18 21.19
CA PRO A 461 4.83 29.50 21.14
C PRO A 461 4.15 28.56 20.13
N ILE A 462 3.61 27.46 20.63
CA ILE A 462 2.91 26.49 19.79
C ILE A 462 1.58 27.08 19.30
N VAL A 463 1.43 27.16 17.98
CA VAL A 463 0.19 27.64 17.34
C VAL A 463 -0.88 26.54 17.24
N ASN A 464 -0.46 25.27 17.29
CA ASN A 464 -1.34 24.11 17.26
C ASN A 464 -0.72 22.92 18.01
N THR A 465 -1.46 22.29 18.91
CA THR A 465 -1.02 21.10 19.66
C THR A 465 -0.57 19.93 18.77
N LYS A 466 -1.04 19.86 17.52
CA LYS A 466 -0.57 18.89 16.52
C LYS A 466 0.92 19.02 16.14
N ILE A 467 1.55 20.15 16.47
CA ILE A 467 2.97 20.40 16.21
C ILE A 467 3.85 19.76 17.30
N ILE A 468 3.30 19.52 18.50
CA ILE A 468 4.03 18.98 19.66
C ILE A 468 4.84 17.71 19.33
N PRO A 469 4.31 16.70 18.62
CA PRO A 469 5.06 15.48 18.32
C PRO A 469 6.21 15.65 17.30
N ILE A 470 6.35 16.85 16.73
CA ILE A 470 7.32 17.22 15.69
C ILE A 470 8.31 18.28 16.24
N LEU A 471 8.13 18.70 17.50
CA LEU A 471 9.11 19.48 18.27
C LEU A 471 10.10 18.50 18.92
#